data_AF-A0A1J4ZR52-F1
#
_entry.id   AF-A0A1J4ZR52-F1
#
_cell.length_a   1.000
_cell.length_b   1.000
_cell.length_c   1.000
_cell.angle_alpha   90.00
_cell.angle_beta   90.00
_cell.angle_gamma   90.00
#
_symmetry.space_group_name_H-M   'P 1'
#
loop_
_entity.id
_entity.type
_entity.pdbx_description
1 polymer ?
#
loop_
_entity_poly.entity_id
_entity_poly.type
_entity_poly.pdbx_seq_one_letter_code
_entity_poly.pdbx_strand_id
1 'polypeptide(L)' 'MEMQNITLSLPKPILHRVKILAVQRQSSVSRLLTQAVEKMLEEETEYEMARRRQMALLAKGFNLGFRKPASRDEIHER' A
#
# COMPACT_ATOMS: atom_id res chain seq x y z
N MET A 1 7.89 -16.08 16.48
CA MET A 1 6.56 -16.21 15.82
C MET A 1 6.33 -17.68 15.55
N GLU A 2 5.13 -18.16 15.84
CA GLU A 2 4.72 -19.51 15.48
C GLU A 2 4.47 -19.59 13.98
N MET A 3 4.89 -20.68 13.32
CA MET A 3 4.79 -20.84 11.87
C MET A 3 3.80 -21.97 11.56
N GLN A 4 2.80 -21.69 10.72
CA GLN A 4 1.87 -22.70 10.22
C GLN A 4 2.22 -23.06 8.77
N ASN A 5 2.46 -24.35 8.51
CA ASN A 5 2.78 -24.83 7.17
C ASN A 5 1.52 -24.88 6.30
N ILE A 6 1.64 -24.38 5.07
CA ILE A 6 0.60 -24.42 4.04
C ILE A 6 1.15 -25.04 2.76
N THR A 7 0.29 -25.76 2.02
CA THR A 7 0.64 -26.31 0.70
C THR A 7 0.18 -25.36 -0.39
N LEU A 8 1.10 -24.95 -1.26
CA LEU A 8 0.85 -24.03 -2.38
C LEU A 8 1.13 -24.70 -3.71
N SER A 9 0.16 -24.62 -4.62
CA SER A 9 0.32 -25.05 -6.00
C SER A 9 0.75 -23.87 -6.86
N LEU A 10 1.95 -23.96 -7.45
CA LEU A 10 2.47 -22.94 -8.36
C LEU A 10 2.78 -23.55 -9.73
N PRO A 11 2.59 -22.82 -10.83
CA PRO A 11 3.07 -23.26 -12.13
C PRO A 11 4.57 -23.58 -12.08
N LYS A 12 4.97 -24.74 -12.63
CA LYS A 12 6.38 -25.16 -12.73
C LYS A 12 7.34 -24.05 -13.20
N PRO A 13 7.04 -23.26 -14.25
CA PRO A 13 7.96 -22.19 -14.68
C PRO A 13 8.13 -21.09 -13.63
N ILE A 14 7.09 -20.78 -12.86
CA ILE A 14 7.16 -19.79 -11.78
C ILE A 14 8.02 -20.31 -10.63
N LEU A 15 7.78 -21.55 -10.20
CA LEU A 15 8.57 -22.16 -9.12
C LEU A 15 10.07 -22.21 -9.46
N HIS A 16 10.42 -22.49 -10.71
CA HIS A 16 11.80 -22.47 -11.18
C HIS A 16 12.45 -21.08 -11.02
N ARG A 17 11.76 -20.02 -11.46
CA ARG A 17 12.25 -18.64 -11.33
C ARG A 17 12.40 -18.21 -9.87
N VAL A 18 11.45 -18.59 -9.01
CA VAL A 18 11.50 -18.27 -7.57
C VAL A 18 12.69 -18.96 -6.91
N LYS A 19 13.00 -20.22 -7.27
CA LYS A 19 14.19 -20.92 -6.77
C LYS A 19 15.48 -20.21 -7.16
N ILE A 20 15.61 -19.80 -8.42
CA ILE A 20 16.78 -19.02 -8.87
C ILE A 20 16.91 -17.72 -8.08
N LEU A 21 15.80 -17.00 -7.91
CA LEU A 21 15.78 -15.74 -7.16
C LEU A 21 16.20 -15.95 -5.69
N ALA A 22 15.74 -17.04 -5.07
CA ALA A 22 16.11 -17.38 -3.70
C ALA A 22 17.63 -17.58 -3.57
N VAL A 23 18.24 -18.33 -4.50
CA VAL A 23 19.69 -18.54 -4.54
C VAL A 23 20.44 -17.23 -4.75
N GLN A 24 20.01 -16.41 -5.73
CA GLN A 24 20.62 -15.10 -6.01
C GLN A 24 20.60 -14.16 -4.79
N ARG A 25 19.55 -14.26 -3.96
CA ARG A 25 19.38 -13.44 -2.75
C ARG A 25 19.90 -14.10 -1.47
N GLN A 26 20.60 -15.23 -1.57
CA GLN A 26 21.07 -16.02 -0.42
C GLN A 26 19.93 -16.30 0.59
N SER A 27 18.76 -16.64 0.06
CA SER A 27 17.52 -16.79 0.82
C SER A 27 16.80 -18.10 0.47
N SER A 28 15.67 -18.36 1.11
CA SER A 28 14.81 -19.53 0.82
C SER A 28 13.55 -19.11 0.09
N VAL A 29 12.93 -20.07 -0.63
CA VAL A 29 11.62 -19.87 -1.26
C VAL A 29 10.57 -19.48 -0.22
N SER A 30 10.56 -20.14 0.95
CA SER A 30 9.63 -19.81 2.03
C SER A 30 9.81 -18.37 2.51
N ARG A 31 11.04 -17.92 2.75
CA ARG A 31 11.33 -16.55 3.19
C ARG A 31 10.90 -15.51 2.15
N LEU A 32 11.15 -15.77 0.86
CA LEU A 32 10.70 -14.86 -0.20
C LEU A 32 9.18 -14.75 -0.27
N LEU A 33 8.47 -15.87 -0.13
CA LEU A 33 7.01 -15.87 -0.11
C LEU A 33 6.46 -15.16 1.13
N THR A 34 7.05 -15.39 2.31
CA THR A 34 6.70 -14.67 3.54
C THR A 34 6.85 -13.16 3.34
N GLN A 35 8.00 -12.70 2.84
CA GLN A 35 8.25 -11.27 2.60
C GLN A 35 7.29 -10.67 1.59
N ALA A 36 6.92 -11.41 0.53
CA ALA A 36 5.95 -10.96 -0.44
C ALA A 36 4.56 -10.77 0.19
N VAL A 37 4.13 -11.72 1.03
CA VAL A 37 2.85 -11.64 1.75
C VAL A 37 2.86 -10.49 2.77
N GLU A 38 3.93 -10.36 3.56
CA GLU A 38 4.10 -9.24 4.50
C GLU A 38 3.98 -7.89 3.79
N LYS A 39 4.65 -7.72 2.64
CA LYS A 39 4.56 -6.50 1.85
C LYS A 39 3.15 -6.21 1.33
N MET A 40 2.41 -7.24 0.90
CA MET A 40 1.02 -7.08 0.45
C MET A 40 0.11 -6.63 1.60
N LEU A 41 0.31 -7.16 2.81
CA LEU A 41 -0.45 -6.77 4.00
C LEU A 41 -0.07 -5.37 4.50
N GLU A 42 1.21 -5.01 4.43
CA GLU A 42 1.69 -3.65 4.73
C GLU A 42 1.07 -2.62 3.77
N GLU A 43 1.06 -2.90 2.47
CA GLU A 43 0.45 -2.01 1.47
C GLU A 43 -1.05 -1.81 1.71
N GLU A 44 -1.78 -2.87 2.06
CA GLU A 44 -3.21 -2.81 2.38
C GLU A 44 -3.48 -2.01 3.66
N THR A 45 -2.68 -2.22 4.71
CA THR A 45 -2.81 -1.50 5.98
C THR A 45 -2.44 -0.02 5.86
N GLU A 46 -1.35 0.32 5.18
CA GLU A 46 -0.94 1.71 4.92
C GLU A 46 -2.01 2.47 4.12
N TYR A 47 -2.56 1.85 3.07
CA TYR A 47 -3.63 2.44 2.29
C TYR A 47 -4.86 2.71 3.16
N GLU A 48 -5.33 1.73 3.93
CA GLU A 48 -6.50 1.90 4.79
C GLU A 48 -6.26 2.93 5.91
N MET A 49 -5.07 3.00 6.47
CA MET A 49 -4.69 4.05 7.44
C MET A 49 -4.69 5.44 6.81
N ALA A 50 -4.09 5.60 5.62
CA ALA A 50 -4.08 6.86 4.88
C ALA A 50 -5.51 7.29 4.51
N ARG A 51 -6.33 6.35 4.03
CA ARG A 51 -7.75 6.56 3.72
C ARG A 51 -8.53 7.03 4.93
N ARG A 52 -8.41 6.35 6.08
CA ARG A 52 -9.08 6.75 7.33
C ARG A 52 -8.65 8.13 7.79
N ARG A 53 -7.34 8.43 7.75
CA ARG A 53 -6.80 9.75 8.09
C ARG A 53 -7.38 10.84 7.20
N GLN A 54 -7.41 10.63 5.88
CA GLN A 54 -7.92 11.62 4.94
C GLN A 54 -9.44 11.81 5.06
N MET A 55 -10.20 10.74 5.27
CA MET A 55 -11.64 10.84 5.52
C MET A 55 -11.94 11.61 6.81
N ALA A 56 -11.17 11.40 7.87
CA ALA A 56 -11.30 12.18 9.10
C ALA A 56 -11.00 13.67 8.88
N LEU A 57 -9.99 14.01 8.07
CA LEU A 57 -9.69 15.39 7.69
C LEU A 57 -10.80 16.03 6.87
N LEU A 58 -11.36 15.31 5.90
CA LEU A 58 -12.49 15.78 5.10
C LEU A 58 -13.74 16.00 5.96
N ALA A 59 -14.06 15.08 6.86
CA ALA A 59 -15.20 15.19 7.77
C ALA A 59 -15.05 16.35 8.76
N LYS A 60 -13.83 16.59 9.26
CA LYS A 60 -13.52 17.76 10.10
C LYS A 60 -13.71 19.06 9.32
N GLY A 61 -13.35 19.06 8.03
CA GLY A 61 -13.30 20.26 7.20
C GLY A 61 -12.17 21.20 7.62
N PHE A 62 -11.81 22.12 6.73
CA PHE A 62 -10.82 23.16 7.01
C PHE A 62 -11.48 24.54 6.92
N ASN A 63 -11.28 25.37 7.94
CA ASN A 63 -11.57 26.80 7.83
C ASN A 63 -10.41 27.46 7.09
N LEU A 64 -10.53 27.56 5.77
CA LEU A 64 -9.53 28.17 4.89
C LEU A 64 -9.61 29.70 4.83
N GLY A 65 -10.34 30.32 5.77
CA GLY A 65 -10.56 31.77 5.77
C GLY A 65 -11.36 32.26 4.57
N PHE A 66 -12.13 31.36 3.94
CA PHE A 66 -12.93 31.69 2.76
C PHE A 66 -13.88 32.85 3.09
N ARG A 67 -13.78 33.90 2.30
CA ARG A 67 -14.75 34.98 2.24
C ARG A 67 -15.34 34.95 0.84
N LYS A 68 -16.67 35.00 0.75
CA LYS A 68 -17.37 34.99 -0.53
C LYS A 68 -16.92 36.22 -1.36
N PRO A 69 -16.27 36.03 -2.52
CA PRO A 69 -15.94 37.13 -3.40
C PRO A 69 -17.20 37.66 -4.11
N ALA A 70 -17.15 38.90 -4.57
CA ALA A 70 -18.29 39.55 -5.22
C ALA A 70 -18.53 39.00 -6.63
N SER A 71 -17.48 38.56 -7.34
CA SER A 71 -17.57 37.92 -8.65
C SER A 71 -16.43 36.91 -8.87
N ARG A 72 -16.53 36.09 -9.92
CA ARG A 72 -15.45 35.18 -10.35
C ARG A 72 -14.22 35.94 -10.82
N ASP A 73 -14.41 37.12 -11.42
CA ASP A 73 -13.33 37.92 -12.00
C ASP A 73 -12.39 38.47 -10.92
N GLU A 74 -12.91 38.81 -9.73
CA GLU A 74 -12.13 39.23 -8.55
C GLU A 74 -11.14 38.15 -8.08
N ILE A 75 -11.40 36.87 -8.38
CA ILE A 75 -10.51 35.75 -8.04
C ILE A 75 -9.38 35.62 -9.08
N HIS A 76 -9.64 35.95 -10.35
CA HIS A 76 -8.70 35.77 -11.46
C HIS A 76 -7.62 36.85 -11.53
N GLU A 77 -7.86 38.04 -10.98
CA GLU A 77 -6.95 39.19 -11.05
C GLU A 77 -5.88 39.24 -9.93
N ARG A 78 -5.71 38.16 -9.14
CA ARG A 78 -4.71 38.07 -8.06
C ARG A 78 -3.46 37.28 -8.44
#